data_AF-A0A8J4GKL3-F1
#
_entry.id   AF-A0A8J4GKL3-F1
#
_cell.length_a   1.000
_cell.length_b   1.000
_cell.length_c   1.000
_cell.angle_alpha   90.00
_cell.angle_beta   90.00
_cell.angle_gamma   90.00
#
_symmetry.space_group_name_H-M   'P 1'
#
loop_
_entity.id
_entity.type
_entity.pdbx_description
1 polymer ?
#
loop_
_entity_poly.entity_id
_entity_poly.type
_entity_poly.pdbx_seq_one_letter_code
_entity_poly.pdbx_strand_id
1 'polypeptide(L)'
;MGYGGYVSAKLPPPKPSEVEAAVQAVKSMDAVEMIHKLIYNCAVQPKEEKFRKVRLANSKVKAVLGDTPGAVEALTALGWSLEEADGEPVLVVPAGKFMTMQQVRVVEAARDKLAKTVKDSHRHNTSSLLA
;
A
#
# COMPACT_ATOMS: atom_id res chain seq x y z
N MET A 1 10.14 -41.69 25.92
CA MET A 1 10.87 -40.41 25.83
C MET A 1 10.28 -39.61 24.67
N GLY A 2 9.18 -38.89 24.91
CA GLY A 2 8.50 -38.10 23.87
C GLY A 2 8.96 -36.65 23.97
N TYR A 3 9.69 -36.16 22.97
CA TYR A 3 9.96 -34.73 22.84
C TYR A 3 8.68 -34.06 22.33
N GLY A 4 7.93 -33.46 23.25
CA GLY A 4 6.80 -32.60 22.93
C GLY A 4 7.29 -31.42 22.10
N GLY A 5 6.76 -31.30 20.88
CA GLY A 5 7.06 -30.21 19.98
C GLY A 5 6.75 -28.87 20.63
N TYR A 6 7.72 -27.96 20.62
CA TYR A 6 7.46 -26.56 20.87
C TYR A 6 6.60 -26.02 19.73
N VAL A 7 5.29 -25.95 19.96
CA VAL A 7 4.41 -25.14 19.12
C VAL A 7 4.75 -23.69 19.45
N SER A 8 5.52 -23.06 18.57
CA SER A 8 5.90 -21.66 18.67
C SER A 8 4.65 -20.83 18.96
N ALA A 9 4.61 -20.19 20.12
CA ALA A 9 3.50 -19.37 20.54
C ALA A 9 3.26 -18.30 19.47
N LYS A 10 2.12 -18.39 18.75
CA LYS A 10 1.66 -17.34 17.85
C LYS A 10 1.34 -16.13 18.73
N LEU A 11 2.34 -15.27 18.96
CA LEU A 11 2.09 -13.94 19.49
C LEU A 11 0.99 -13.29 18.65
N PRO A 12 0.01 -12.62 19.28
CA PRO A 12 -0.95 -11.84 18.53
C PRO A 12 -0.17 -10.87 17.64
N PRO A 13 -0.60 -10.66 16.38
CA PRO A 13 0.12 -9.79 15.49
C PRO A 13 0.31 -8.44 16.17
N PRO A 14 1.53 -7.88 16.18
CA PRO A 14 1.76 -6.55 16.73
C PRO A 14 0.74 -5.59 16.09
N LYS A 15 0.23 -4.64 16.89
CA LYS A 15 -0.68 -3.61 16.36
C LYS A 15 -0.03 -3.02 15.11
N PRO A 16 -0.74 -2.98 13.96
CA PRO A 16 -0.16 -2.48 12.74
C PRO A 16 0.37 -1.07 12.99
N SER A 17 1.59 -0.82 12.54
CA SER A 17 2.15 0.53 12.53
C SER A 17 1.19 1.47 11.78
N GLU A 18 1.24 2.77 12.07
CA GLU A 18 0.36 3.75 11.43
C GLU A 18 0.41 3.66 9.90
N VAL A 19 1.61 3.36 9.35
CA VAL A 19 1.85 3.11 7.93
C VAL A 19 1.15 1.85 7.43
N GLU A 20 1.25 0.73 8.16
CA GLU A 20 0.55 -0.51 7.80
C GLU A 20 -0.97 -0.35 7.84
N ALA A 21 -1.50 0.37 8.82
CA ALA A 21 -2.93 0.64 8.94
C ALA A 21 -3.42 1.52 7.78
N ALA A 22 -2.67 2.58 7.42
CA ALA A 22 -3.02 3.46 6.32
C ALA A 22 -3.04 2.73 4.97
N VAL A 23 -2.05 1.87 4.71
CA VAL A 23 -2.03 1.07 3.47
C VAL A 23 -3.14 0.01 3.47
N GLN A 24 -3.44 -0.60 4.61
CA GLN A 24 -4.55 -1.57 4.74
C GLN A 24 -5.94 -0.93 4.59
N ALA A 25 -6.07 0.38 4.83
CA ALA A 25 -7.32 1.10 4.62
C ALA A 25 -7.68 1.21 3.12
N VAL A 26 -6.71 1.09 2.23
CA VAL A 26 -6.92 1.12 0.78
C VAL A 26 -7.57 -0.19 0.32
N LYS A 27 -8.85 -0.12 -0.04
CA LYS A 27 -9.64 -1.29 -0.47
C LYS A 27 -9.59 -1.59 -1.97
N SER A 28 -8.80 -0.84 -2.74
CA SER A 28 -8.65 -1.00 -4.19
C SER A 28 -7.35 -1.71 -4.54
N MET A 29 -7.43 -2.83 -5.26
CA MET A 29 -6.25 -3.58 -5.70
C MET A 29 -5.38 -2.75 -6.65
N ASP A 30 -5.98 -2.05 -7.61
CA ASP A 30 -5.27 -1.19 -8.56
C ASP A 30 -4.52 -0.05 -7.86
N ALA A 31 -5.13 0.53 -6.82
CA ALA A 31 -4.51 1.59 -6.04
C ALA A 31 -3.30 1.08 -5.26
N VAL A 32 -3.44 -0.06 -4.56
CA VAL A 32 -2.33 -0.67 -3.81
C VAL A 32 -1.19 -1.07 -4.75
N GLU A 33 -1.49 -1.59 -5.95
CA GLU A 33 -0.47 -1.90 -6.96
C GLU A 33 0.25 -0.66 -7.49
N MET A 34 -0.47 0.43 -7.70
CA MET A 34 0.15 1.70 -8.12
C MET A 34 1.05 2.25 -7.01
N ILE A 35 0.59 2.25 -5.75
CA ILE A 35 1.37 2.65 -4.57
C ILE A 35 2.66 1.80 -4.47
N HIS A 36 2.55 0.47 -4.64
CA HIS A 36 3.70 -0.44 -4.63
C HIS A 36 4.73 -0.05 -5.68
N LYS A 37 4.31 0.15 -6.93
CA LYS A 37 5.21 0.55 -8.03
C LYS A 37 5.92 1.87 -7.74
N LEU A 38 5.21 2.87 -7.21
CA LEU A 38 5.79 4.17 -6.88
C LEU A 38 6.88 4.06 -5.81
N ILE A 39 6.60 3.33 -4.73
CA ILE A 39 7.55 3.15 -3.63
C ILE A 39 8.72 2.28 -4.06
N TYR A 40 8.47 1.20 -4.81
CA TYR A 40 9.52 0.33 -5.33
C TYR A 40 10.48 1.09 -6.23
N ASN A 41 9.98 1.88 -7.18
CA ASN A 41 10.82 2.67 -8.07
C ASN A 41 11.64 3.70 -7.28
N CYS A 42 11.05 4.36 -6.27
CA CYS A 42 11.78 5.27 -5.38
C CYS A 42 12.84 4.56 -4.54
N ALA A 43 12.58 3.32 -4.09
CA ALA A 43 13.49 2.56 -3.25
C ALA A 43 14.67 1.99 -4.06
N VAL A 44 14.43 1.52 -5.29
CA VAL A 44 15.46 0.96 -6.19
C VAL A 44 16.28 2.07 -6.83
N GLN A 45 15.64 3.15 -7.28
CA GLN A 45 16.29 4.25 -7.99
C GLN A 45 16.09 5.56 -7.23
N PRO A 46 16.65 5.68 -6.01
CA PRO A 46 16.41 6.85 -5.18
C PRO A 46 16.96 8.13 -5.81
N LYS A 47 18.01 8.09 -6.63
CA LYS A 47 18.61 9.30 -7.23
C LYS A 47 17.79 9.90 -8.38
N GLU A 48 16.80 9.17 -8.86
CA GLU A 48 16.08 9.52 -10.07
C GLU A 48 14.84 10.37 -9.73
N GLU A 49 14.91 11.67 -10.03
CA GLU A 49 13.92 12.66 -9.57
C GLU A 49 12.50 12.42 -10.12
N LYS A 50 12.38 11.86 -11.34
CA LYS A 50 11.08 11.55 -11.94
C LYS A 50 10.27 10.53 -11.13
N PHE A 51 10.91 9.69 -10.32
CA PHE A 51 10.19 8.73 -9.47
C PHE A 51 9.74 9.35 -8.15
N ARG A 52 10.43 10.41 -7.71
CA ARG A 52 10.10 11.15 -6.49
C ARG A 52 8.95 12.14 -6.65
N LYS A 53 8.37 12.27 -7.85
CA LYS A 53 7.30 13.24 -8.14
C LYS A 53 6.21 12.57 -8.99
N VAL A 54 4.96 12.70 -8.55
CA VAL A 54 3.79 12.12 -9.22
C VAL A 54 2.70 13.17 -9.27
N ARG A 55 2.32 13.59 -10.48
CA ARG A 55 1.22 14.55 -10.67
C ARG A 55 -0.13 13.83 -10.61
N LEU A 56 -0.98 14.24 -9.68
CA LEU A 56 -2.35 13.70 -9.56
C LEU A 56 -3.28 14.24 -10.67
N ALA A 57 -2.82 15.19 -11.50
CA ALA A 57 -3.55 15.66 -12.67
C ALA A 57 -3.62 14.67 -13.83
N ASN A 58 -2.72 13.68 -13.88
CA ASN A 58 -2.78 12.64 -14.92
C ASN A 58 -4.04 11.80 -14.71
N SER A 59 -4.91 11.70 -15.72
CA SER A 59 -6.21 11.02 -15.63
C SER A 59 -6.12 9.59 -15.08
N LYS A 60 -5.07 8.83 -15.43
CA LYS A 60 -4.86 7.47 -14.90
C LYS A 60 -4.47 7.47 -13.42
N VAL A 61 -3.62 8.41 -13.02
CA VAL A 61 -3.16 8.53 -11.63
C VAL A 61 -4.30 9.06 -10.76
N LYS A 62 -5.07 10.04 -11.26
CA LYS A 62 -6.25 10.57 -10.59
C LYS A 62 -7.29 9.48 -10.33
N ALA A 63 -7.63 8.70 -11.36
CA ALA A 63 -8.63 7.64 -11.25
C ALA A 63 -8.25 6.56 -10.22
N VAL A 64 -6.95 6.27 -10.08
CA VAL A 64 -6.46 5.19 -9.23
C VAL A 64 -6.11 5.68 -7.83
N LEU A 65 -5.44 6.82 -7.69
CA LEU A 65 -4.98 7.36 -6.40
C LEU A 65 -5.85 8.50 -5.87
N GLY A 66 -6.37 9.37 -6.74
CA GLY A 66 -7.18 10.52 -6.34
C GLY A 66 -8.62 10.13 -5.98
N ASP A 67 -9.24 9.25 -6.78
CA ASP A 67 -10.63 8.82 -6.58
C ASP A 67 -10.74 7.66 -5.58
N THR A 68 -9.63 7.01 -5.22
CA THR A 68 -9.61 5.94 -4.21
C THR A 68 -9.45 6.54 -2.81
N PRO A 69 -10.46 6.41 -1.92
CA PRO A 69 -10.34 6.88 -0.54
C PRO A 69 -9.21 6.16 0.19
N GLY A 70 -8.40 6.92 0.92
CA GLY A 70 -7.25 6.44 1.68
C GLY A 70 -5.96 6.23 0.88
N ALA A 71 -5.97 6.31 -0.46
CA ALA A 71 -4.77 6.10 -1.26
C ALA A 71 -3.73 7.23 -1.09
N VAL A 72 -4.18 8.48 -1.06
CA VAL A 72 -3.32 9.64 -0.77
C VAL A 72 -2.80 9.57 0.66
N GLU A 73 -3.66 9.26 1.63
CA GLU A 73 -3.32 9.12 3.05
C GLU A 73 -2.26 8.03 3.28
N ALA A 74 -2.37 6.90 2.57
CA ALA A 74 -1.38 5.83 2.59
C ALA A 74 0.00 6.34 2.10
N LEU A 75 0.04 7.07 0.98
CA LEU A 75 1.28 7.65 0.47
C LEU A 75 1.87 8.69 1.43
N THR A 76 1.04 9.53 2.04
CA THR A 76 1.48 10.49 3.05
C THR A 76 2.05 9.80 4.29
N ALA A 77 1.40 8.73 4.78
CA ALA A 77 1.91 7.92 5.88
C ALA A 77 3.24 7.22 5.54
N LEU A 78 3.44 6.82 4.29
CA LEU A 78 4.69 6.28 3.78
C LEU A 78 5.80 7.33 3.63
N GLY A 79 5.48 8.62 3.83
CA GLY A 79 6.44 9.71 3.86
C GLY A 79 6.45 10.59 2.62
N TRP A 80 5.49 10.41 1.71
CA TRP A 80 5.23 11.37 0.62
C TRP A 80 4.56 12.63 1.17
N SER A 81 4.61 13.71 0.42
CA SER A 81 3.97 14.97 0.75
C SER A 81 3.13 15.42 -0.43
N LEU A 82 1.90 15.83 -0.14
CA LEU A 82 1.02 16.43 -1.12
C LEU A 82 1.37 17.92 -1.20
N GLU A 83 1.86 18.34 -2.35
CA GLU A 83 2.17 19.73 -2.67
C GLU A 83 1.29 20.20 -3.83
N GLU A 84 1.20 21.50 -4.03
CA GLU A 84 0.60 22.10 -5.22
C GLU A 84 1.69 22.64 -6.13
N ALA A 85 1.72 22.19 -7.38
CA ALA A 85 2.60 22.72 -8.42
C ALA A 85 1.74 23.14 -9.61
N ASP A 86 1.91 24.39 -10.06
CA ASP A 86 1.14 24.96 -11.19
C ASP A 86 -0.39 24.91 -11.00
N GLY A 87 -0.87 24.95 -9.75
CA GLY A 87 -2.30 24.83 -9.41
C GLY A 87 -2.85 23.40 -9.46
N GLU A 88 -1.99 22.39 -9.63
CA GLU A 88 -2.34 20.99 -9.64
C GLU A 88 -1.76 20.27 -8.41
N PRO A 89 -2.50 19.32 -7.80
CA PRO A 89 -1.96 18.52 -6.71
C PRO A 89 -0.89 17.54 -7.22
N VAL A 90 0.28 17.55 -6.58
CA VAL A 90 1.43 16.72 -6.89
C VAL A 90 1.92 16.05 -5.62
N LEU A 91 2.11 14.74 -5.68
CA LEU A 91 2.73 13.96 -4.62
C LEU A 91 4.23 13.92 -4.84
N VAL A 92 5.00 14.35 -3.84
CA VAL A 92 6.45 14.39 -3.89
C VAL A 92 7.08 13.67 -2.70
N VAL A 93 8.26 13.09 -2.90
CA VAL A 93 9.10 12.60 -1.82
C VAL A 93 9.98 13.77 -1.35
N PRO A 94 9.84 14.24 -0.10
CA PRO A 94 10.63 15.35 0.42
C PRO A 94 12.13 15.12 0.32
N ALA A 95 12.88 16.21 0.10
CA ALA A 95 14.35 16.15 0.10
C ALA A 95 14.86 15.55 1.42
N GLY A 96 15.78 14.59 1.32
CA GLY A 96 16.34 13.88 2.49
C GLY A 96 15.54 12.66 2.95
N LYS A 97 14.32 12.43 2.41
CA LYS A 97 13.59 11.17 2.63
C LYS A 97 13.87 10.18 1.52
N PHE A 98 13.98 8.91 1.90
CA PHE A 98 14.17 7.80 0.98
C PHE A 98 13.16 6.71 1.31
N MET A 99 12.64 6.07 0.26
CA MET A 99 11.79 4.90 0.42
C MET A 99 12.67 3.69 0.69
N THR A 100 12.24 2.83 1.61
CA THR A 100 12.99 1.62 1.98
C THR A 100 12.28 0.36 1.49
N MET A 101 13.05 -0.72 1.31
CA MET A 101 12.47 -2.04 0.98
C MET A 101 11.54 -2.58 2.08
N GLN A 102 11.68 -2.12 3.32
CA GLN A 102 10.73 -2.45 4.37
C GLN A 102 9.34 -1.87 4.09
N GLN A 103 9.28 -0.63 3.60
CA GLN A 103 8.00 -0.02 3.19
C GLN A 103 7.40 -0.72 1.98
N VAL A 104 8.23 -1.13 1.01
CA VAL A 104 7.77 -1.96 -0.13
C VAL A 104 7.09 -3.23 0.37
N ARG A 105 7.72 -3.95 1.31
CA ARG A 105 7.17 -5.19 1.90
C ARG A 105 5.86 -4.95 2.66
N VAL A 106 5.71 -3.81 3.34
CA VAL A 106 4.46 -3.43 4.00
C VAL A 106 3.32 -3.34 2.98
N VAL A 107 3.59 -2.72 1.82
CA VAL A 107 2.59 -2.60 0.76
C VAL A 107 2.30 -3.94 0.08
N GLU A 108 3.32 -4.77 -0.15
CA GLU A 108 3.13 -6.14 -0.67
C GLU A 108 2.26 -6.98 0.27
N ALA A 109 2.54 -6.93 1.57
CA ALA A 109 1.74 -7.65 2.56
C ALA A 109 0.28 -7.17 2.60
N ALA A 110 0.04 -5.87 2.43
CA ALA A 110 -1.32 -5.32 2.33
C ALA A 110 -2.03 -5.79 1.05
N ARG A 111 -1.32 -5.79 -0.10
CA ARG A 111 -1.83 -6.32 -1.38
C ARG A 111 -2.24 -7.79 -1.26
N ASP A 112 -1.37 -8.62 -0.69
CA ASP A 112 -1.64 -10.06 -0.53
C ASP A 112 -2.82 -10.32 0.40
N LYS A 113 -2.95 -9.54 1.48
CA LYS A 113 -4.11 -9.59 2.37
C LYS A 113 -5.39 -9.20 1.62
N LEU A 114 -5.38 -8.09 0.89
CA LEU A 114 -6.54 -7.63 0.13
C LEU A 114 -6.96 -8.67 -0.92
N ALA A 115 -5.99 -9.25 -1.65
CA ALA A 115 -6.24 -10.31 -2.63
C ALA A 115 -6.87 -11.57 -1.99
N LYS A 116 -6.43 -11.94 -0.78
CA LYS A 116 -7.04 -13.06 -0.02
C LYS A 116 -8.47 -12.73 0.40
N THR A 117 -8.71 -11.54 0.94
CA THR A 117 -10.06 -11.11 1.36
C THR A 117 -11.02 -11.06 0.17
N VAL A 118 -10.58 -10.55 -0.99
CA VAL A 118 -11.40 -10.53 -2.21
C VAL A 118 -11.77 -11.96 -2.65
N LYS A 119 -10.81 -12.89 -2.63
CA LYS A 119 -11.06 -14.30 -2.97
C LYS A 119 -12.00 -14.99 -1.96
N ASP A 120 -11.83 -14.71 -0.68
CA ASP A 120 -12.66 -15.29 0.38
C ASP A 120 -14.11 -14.80 0.29
N SER A 121 -14.31 -13.48 0.12
CA SER A 121 -15.63 -12.88 -0.13
C SER A 121 -16.29 -13.47 -1.39
N HIS A 122 -15.52 -13.70 -2.46
CA HIS A 122 -16.05 -14.31 -3.68
C HIS A 122 -16.54 -15.75 -3.44
N ARG A 123 -15.75 -16.57 -2.72
CA ARG A 123 -16.14 -17.94 -2.36
C ARG A 123 -17.42 -17.97 -1.52
N HIS A 124 -17.49 -17.12 -0.50
CA HIS A 124 -18.63 -17.09 0.41
C HIS A 124 -19.92 -16.64 -0.28
N ASN A 125 -19.83 -15.73 -1.26
CA ASN A 125 -20.97 -15.29 -2.05
C ASN A 125 -21.46 -16.37 -3.02
N THR A 126 -20.55 -17.11 -3.67
CA THR A 126 -20.91 -18.22 -4.57
C THR A 126 -21.58 -19.38 -3.85
N SER A 127 -21.17 -19.70 -2.61
CA SER A 127 -21.81 -20.76 -1.82
C SER A 127 -23.20 -20.37 -1.30
N SER A 128 -23.47 -19.07 -1.11
CA SER A 128 -24.78 -18.58 -0.67
C SER A 128 -25.83 -18.52 -1.79
N LEU A 129 -25.42 -18.56 -3.06
CA LEU A 129 -26.32 -18.53 -4.22
C LEU A 129 -26.71 -19.92 -4.74
N LEU A 130 -26.09 -20.98 -4.22
CA LEU A 130 -26.29 -22.37 -4.62
C LEU A 130 -27.03 -23.21 -3.56
N ALA A 131 -27.52 -22.57 -2.49
CA ALA A 131 -28.31 -23.18 -1.41
C ALA A 131 -29.74 -22.63 -1.45
#